data_AF-A0A7C4EX94-F1
#
_entry.id   AF-A0A7C4EX94-F1
#
_cell.length_a   1.000
_cell.length_b   1.000
_cell.length_c   1.000
_cell.angle_alpha   90.00
_cell.angle_beta   90.00
_cell.angle_gamma   90.00
#
_symmetry.space_group_name_H-M   'P 1'
#
loop_
_entity.id
_entity.type
_entity.pdbx_description
1 polymer ?
#
loop_
_entity_poly.entity_id
_entity_poly.type
_entity_poly.pdbx_seq_one_letter_code
_entity_poly.pdbx_strand_id
1 'polypeptide(L)' 'MAVSKKTIEEVRQKVNILEIISPHVRGLKKSGRNWLALCPFHQEKTPSFSINQEKGFYHCFGCGEGGDVFSFLMAVKN' A
#
# COMPACT_ATOMS: atom_id res chain seq x y z
N MET A 1 -2.25 18.32 -20.60
CA MET A 1 -1.17 18.60 -19.63
C MET A 1 -0.71 17.28 -19.05
N ALA A 2 0.55 16.87 -19.26
CA ALA A 2 1.07 15.61 -18.75
C ALA A 2 2.08 15.91 -17.63
N VAL A 3 1.97 15.19 -16.51
CA VAL A 3 2.95 15.27 -15.41
C VAL A 3 4.21 14.51 -15.84
N SER A 4 5.38 15.09 -15.59
CA SER A 4 6.64 14.45 -15.98
C SER A 4 6.91 13.18 -15.15
N LYS A 5 7.55 12.17 -15.75
CA LYS A 5 7.93 10.93 -15.04
C LYS A 5 8.83 11.20 -13.82
N LYS A 6 9.72 12.19 -13.93
CA LYS A 6 10.59 12.62 -12.83
C LYS A 6 9.78 13.15 -11.65
N THR A 7 8.78 13.99 -11.92
CA THR A 7 7.89 14.52 -10.88
C THR A 7 7.11 13.39 -10.19
N ILE A 8 6.63 12.39 -10.94
CA ILE A 8 5.93 11.23 -10.36
C ILE A 8 6.86 10.45 -9.42
N GLU A 9 8.11 10.22 -9.82
CA GLU A 9 9.10 9.54 -8.99
C GLU A 9 9.41 10.32 -7.70
N GLU A 10 9.63 11.63 -7.81
CA GLU A 10 9.90 12.51 -6.66
C GLU A 10 8.75 12.49 -5.65
N VAL A 11 7.51 12.47 -6.14
CA VAL A 11 6.34 12.34 -5.28
C VAL A 11 6.33 10.96 -4.62
N ARG A 12 6.53 9.88 -5.40
CA ARG A 12 6.56 8.52 -4.86
C ARG A 12 7.55 8.36 -3.70
N GLN A 13 8.74 8.93 -3.84
CA GLN A 13 9.80 8.84 -2.82
C GLN A 13 9.51 9.64 -1.55
N LYS A 14 8.71 10.71 -1.64
CA LYS A 14 8.38 11.58 -0.50
C LYS A 14 7.12 11.15 0.24
N VAL A 15 6.27 10.36 -0.40
CA VAL A 15 4.99 9.95 0.18
C VAL A 15 5.20 8.79 1.16
N ASN A 16 4.65 8.95 2.36
CA ASN A 16 4.55 7.86 3.31
C ASN A 16 3.39 6.92 2.91
N ILE A 17 3.71 5.78 2.30
CA ILE A 17 2.69 4.81 1.88
C ILE A 17 1.82 4.30 3.04
N LEU A 18 2.38 4.21 4.25
CA LEU A 18 1.63 3.76 5.43
C LEU A 18 0.51 4.73 5.79
N GLU A 19 0.78 6.04 5.74
CA GLU A 19 -0.22 7.07 6.03
C GLU A 19 -1.37 7.02 5.03
N ILE A 20 -1.08 6.76 3.77
CA ILE A 20 -2.10 6.64 2.73
C ILE A 20 -2.93 5.37 2.89
N ILE A 21 -2.32 4.23 3.20
CA ILE A 21 -3.03 2.94 3.26
C ILE A 21 -3.76 2.74 4.59
N SER A 22 -3.20 3.22 5.71
CA SER A 22 -3.71 2.95 7.06
C SER A 22 -5.22 3.22 7.26
N PRO A 23 -5.84 4.26 6.66
CA PRO A 23 -7.28 4.50 6.81
C PRO A 23 -8.17 3.48 6.08
N HIS A 24 -7.61 2.74 5.12
CA HIS A 24 -8.35 1.80 4.27
C HIS A 24 -8.28 0.35 4.77
N VAL A 25 -7.44 0.06 5.76
CA VAL A 25 -7.18 -1.31 6.22
C VAL A 25 -7.56 -1.49 7.68
N ARG A 26 -7.91 -2.73 8.05
CA ARG A 26 -8.27 -3.10 9.43
C ARG A 26 -7.22 -4.01 10.05
N GLY A 27 -7.09 -3.95 11.37
CA GLY A 27 -6.15 -4.80 12.10
C GLY A 27 -4.68 -4.49 11.82
N LEU A 28 -4.37 -3.22 11.53
CA LEU A 28 -3.01 -2.75 11.26
C LEU A 28 -2.10 -3.02 12.47
N LYS A 29 -1.04 -3.79 12.26
CA LYS A 29 -0.06 -4.16 13.30
C LYS A 29 1.34 -4.11 12.74
N LYS A 30 2.28 -3.57 13.52
CA LYS A 30 3.71 -3.57 13.17
C LYS A 30 4.30 -4.99 13.30
N SER A 31 5.04 -5.42 12.28
CA SER A 31 5.73 -6.71 12.22
C SER A 31 7.15 -6.52 11.65
N GLY A 32 8.12 -6.38 12.55
CA GLY A 32 9.50 -6.03 12.16
C GLY A 32 9.56 -4.70 11.42
N ARG A 33 10.04 -4.73 10.17
CA ARG A 33 10.14 -3.56 9.27
C ARG A 33 8.86 -3.28 8.47
N ASN A 34 7.91 -4.21 8.49
CA ASN A 34 6.66 -4.09 7.74
C ASN A 34 5.48 -3.84 8.69
N TRP A 35 4.34 -3.51 8.10
CA TRP A 35 3.05 -3.50 8.77
C TRP A 35 2.15 -4.54 8.13
N LEU A 36 1.42 -5.28 8.95
CA LEU A 36 0.46 -6.29 8.51
C LEU A 36 -0.96 -5.79 8.79
N ALA A 37 -1.88 -6.10 7.89
CA ALA A 37 -3.31 -5.80 8.03
C ALA A 37 -4.17 -6.85 7.29
N LEU A 38 -5.48 -6.76 7.47
CA LEU A 38 -6.43 -7.42 6.58
C LEU A 38 -6.46 -6.69 5.25
N CYS A 39 -6.44 -7.44 4.16
CA CYS A 39 -6.49 -6.92 2.81
C CYS A 39 -7.82 -6.18 2.56
N PRO A 40 -7.78 -4.96 1.99
CA PRO A 40 -8.99 -4.24 1.63
C PRO A 40 -9.61 -4.74 0.32
N PHE A 41 -8.87 -5.52 -0.47
CA PHE A 41 -9.26 -5.96 -1.81
C PHE A 41 -9.91 -7.35 -1.86
N HIS A 42 -9.84 -8.12 -0.77
CA HIS A 42 -10.55 -9.40 -0.67
C HIS A 42 -10.94 -9.69 0.78
N GLN A 43 -11.96 -10.52 0.98
CA GLN A 43 -12.45 -10.84 2.31
C GLN A 43 -11.62 -11.97 2.94
N GLU A 44 -10.92 -11.66 4.02
CA GLU A 44 -10.11 -12.62 4.78
C GLU A 44 -10.24 -12.39 6.30
N LYS A 45 -9.84 -13.42 7.07
CA LYS A 45 -9.78 -13.37 8.54
C LYS A 45 -8.36 -13.30 9.09
N THR A 46 -7.38 -13.74 8.30
CA THR A 46 -5.96 -13.74 8.66
C THR A 46 -5.29 -12.57 7.96
N PRO A 47 -4.48 -11.74 8.62
CA PRO A 47 -3.76 -10.65 7.97
C PRO A 47 -2.79 -11.18 6.90
N SER A 48 -3.04 -10.90 5.62
CA SER A 48 -2.12 -11.21 4.52
C SER A 48 -1.58 -9.97 3.81
N PHE A 49 -2.04 -8.79 4.19
CA PHE A 49 -1.66 -7.52 3.58
C PHE A 49 -0.44 -6.92 4.26
N SER A 50 0.69 -6.81 3.56
CA SER A 50 1.96 -6.31 4.05
C SER A 50 2.31 -4.95 3.44
N ILE A 51 2.66 -3.98 4.27
CA ILE A 51 3.08 -2.63 3.88
C ILE A 51 4.53 -2.44 4.30
N ASN A 52 5.42 -2.14 3.36
CA ASN A 52 6.78 -1.74 3.66
C ASN A 52 6.90 -0.21 3.53
N GLN A 53 6.93 0.46 4.67
CA GLN A 53 6.98 1.92 4.74
C GLN A 53 8.30 2.47 4.14
N GLU A 54 9.43 1.83 4.43
CA GLU A 54 10.75 2.28 3.98
C GLU A 54 10.93 2.16 2.46
N LYS A 55 10.41 1.09 1.87
CA LYS A 55 10.51 0.80 0.43
C LYS A 55 9.34 1.35 -0.38
N GLY A 56 8.31 1.90 0.27
CA GLY A 56 7.20 2.55 -0.41
C GLY A 56 6.30 1.62 -1.24
N PHE A 57 6.14 0.35 -0.83
CA PHE A 57 5.27 -0.59 -1.54
C PHE A 57 4.42 -1.43 -0.57
N TYR A 58 3.37 -2.03 -1.12
CA TYR A 58 2.53 -3.01 -0.42
C TYR A 58 2.40 -4.30 -1.23
N HIS A 59 2.07 -5.39 -0.56
CA HIS A 59 1.74 -6.66 -1.19
C HIS A 59 0.80 -7.49 -0.31
N CYS A 60 -0.23 -8.06 -0.91
CA CYS A 60 -1.13 -9.01 -0.30
C CYS A 60 -0.74 -10.43 -0.71
N PHE A 61 -0.31 -11.23 0.26
CA PHE A 61 0.07 -12.63 0.03
C PHE A 61 -1.13 -13.56 -0.21
N GLY A 62 -2.36 -13.10 0.07
CA GLY A 62 -3.59 -13.88 -0.15
C GLY A 62 -4.13 -13.78 -1.58
N CYS A 63 -4.26 -12.55 -2.12
CA CYS A 63 -4.83 -12.32 -3.45
C CYS A 63 -3.81 -11.88 -4.51
N GLY A 64 -2.55 -11.62 -4.13
CA GLY A 64 -1.48 -11.20 -5.03
C GLY A 64 -1.43 -9.69 -5.33
N GLU A 65 -2.45 -8.92 -4.94
CA GLU A 65 -2.50 -7.47 -5.15
C GLU A 65 -1.29 -6.77 -4.52
N GLY A 66 -0.65 -5.88 -5.26
CA GLY A 66 0.57 -5.23 -4.80
C GLY A 66 1.04 -4.13 -5.72
N GLY A 67 1.85 -3.23 -5.18
CA GLY A 67 2.39 -2.11 -5.94
C GLY A 67 2.82 -0.95 -5.05
N ASP A 68 2.96 0.21 -5.67
CA ASP A 68 3.26 1.46 -4.99
C ASP A 68 1.98 2.18 -4.50
N VAL A 69 2.16 3.38 -3.95
CA VAL A 69 1.05 4.22 -3.48
C VAL A 69 0.06 4.58 -4.59
N PHE A 70 0.50 4.74 -5.84
CA PHE A 70 -0.38 5.05 -6.95
C PHE A 70 -1.18 3.83 -7.37
N SER A 71 -0.54 2.65 -7.46
CA SER A 71 -1.24 1.38 -7.70
C SER A 71 -2.35 1.15 -6.67
N PHE A 72 -2.03 1.37 -5.37
CA PHE A 72 -3.02 1.27 -4.30
C PHE A 72 -4.21 2.22 -4.51
N LEU A 73 -3.94 3.50 -4.76
CA LEU A 73 -4.96 4.52 -4.93
C LEU A 73 -5.84 4.29 -6.17
N MET A 74 -5.29 3.70 -7.22
CA MET A 74 -6.06 3.30 -8.40
C MET A 74 -6.96 2.10 -8.10
N ALA A 75 -6.44 1.10 -7.38
CA ALA A 75 -7.21 -0.10 -7.02
C ALA A 75 -8.33 0.19 -6.02
N VAL A 76 -8.11 1.06 -5.03
CA VAL A 76 -9.09 1.33 -3.97
C VAL A 76 -10.23 2.28 -4.38
N LYS A 77 -10.05 3.01 -5.50
CA LYS A 77 -11.04 3.98 -6.02
C LYS A 77 -11.88 3.45 -7.18
N ASN A 78 -11.59 2.23 -7.66
CA ASN A 78 -12.38 1.55 -8.66
C ASN A 78 -13.38 0.59 -8.00
#